data_AF-A0AAD5PGP3-F1
#
_entry.id   AF-A0AAD5PGP3-F1
#
_cell.length_a   1.000
_cell.length_b   1.000
_cell.length_c   1.000
_cell.angle_alpha   90.00
_cell.angle_beta   90.00
_cell.angle_gamma   90.00
#
_symmetry.space_group_name_H-M   'P 1'
#
loop_
_entity.id
_entity.type
_entity.pdbx_description
1 polymer ?
#
loop_
_entity_poly.entity_id
_entity_poly.type
_entity_poly.pdbx_seq_one_letter_code
_entity_poly.pdbx_strand_id
1 'polypeptide(L)'
;MPLLEPDQPDKKSPFLFTETTRDNQSEDFHSLSKEEQDVLLDHVASEFANDPQAMERLAAKFLQEVTPNDFNTVAVQPQPGFVCKTKVEQSKTKKHKAGTKVYINICHADAIPKPPVANENEIQKALNANPAATYRVPLSMGQTRHEDNSLIMDACIHTQPYLRAERDLDFRLYIIELAIEFVEEMESVDLSREFTMPNLQSKGKIPQRMLRLPKPDLISNVKKHKNTKKEDIKQSISIDKKKDHLIIVIPDMPSVNPSSWTLDIEPSQMVIGGTGSTLKTIKLPKEIDVQHRDNEAKFYKKSKELVIELVLAPRRQFL
;
A
#
# COMPACT_ATOMS: atom_id res chain seq x y z
N MET A 1 -29.30 22.83 -51.57
CA MET A 1 -27.84 22.88 -51.45
C MET A 1 -27.45 24.24 -50.88
N PRO A 2 -26.88 24.29 -49.68
CA PRO A 2 -26.00 25.38 -49.29
C PRO A 2 -24.53 24.90 -49.21
N LEU A 3 -23.67 25.84 -49.55
CA LEU A 3 -22.22 25.78 -49.73
C LEU A 3 -21.46 25.27 -48.50
N LEU A 4 -20.44 24.45 -48.76
CA LEU A 4 -19.30 24.23 -47.89
C LEU A 4 -18.47 25.53 -47.80
N GLU A 5 -18.27 26.03 -46.60
CA GLU A 5 -17.21 27.00 -46.28
C GLU A 5 -15.91 26.28 -45.88
N PRO A 6 -14.74 26.91 -46.10
CA PRO A 6 -13.45 26.22 -46.18
C PRO A 6 -12.81 25.92 -44.82
N ASP A 7 -12.01 24.84 -44.82
CA ASP A 7 -11.14 24.38 -43.74
C ASP A 7 -10.35 25.53 -43.08
N GLN A 8 -10.47 25.59 -41.75
CA GLN A 8 -9.55 26.33 -40.88
C GLN A 8 -8.34 25.42 -40.56
N PRO A 9 -7.11 25.96 -40.49
CA PRO A 9 -5.89 25.17 -40.43
C PRO A 9 -5.72 24.47 -39.06
N ASP A 10 -5.48 23.16 -39.12
CA ASP A 10 -4.78 22.28 -38.19
C ASP A 10 -4.50 22.82 -36.77
N LYS A 11 -5.42 22.54 -35.83
CA LYS A 11 -5.02 22.36 -34.42
C LYS A 11 -4.38 20.98 -34.26
N LYS A 12 -3.06 20.92 -34.45
CA LYS A 12 -2.23 19.76 -34.08
C LYS A 12 -2.42 19.44 -32.60
N SER A 13 -2.96 18.27 -32.30
CA SER A 13 -2.96 17.70 -30.96
C SER A 13 -1.53 17.25 -30.60
N PRO A 14 -1.03 17.52 -29.38
CA PRO A 14 0.34 17.21 -28.99
C PRO A 14 0.61 15.71 -28.77
N PHE A 15 -0.38 14.85 -29.06
CA PHE A 15 -0.32 13.41 -28.81
C PHE A 15 -0.23 12.55 -30.08
N LEU A 16 -0.21 13.16 -31.27
CA LEU A 16 0.08 12.44 -32.51
C LEU A 16 1.56 12.54 -32.84
N PHE A 17 2.33 11.57 -32.35
CA PHE A 17 3.67 11.30 -32.85
C PHE A 17 3.58 10.55 -34.18
N THR A 18 3.69 11.27 -35.29
CA THR A 18 4.10 10.67 -36.56
C THR A 18 5.57 10.28 -36.46
N GLU A 19 5.89 9.05 -36.85
CA GLU A 19 7.24 8.52 -36.91
C GLU A 19 8.19 9.48 -37.65
N THR A 20 9.45 9.48 -37.18
CA THR A 20 10.67 10.06 -37.79
C THR A 20 11.12 11.42 -37.23
N THR A 21 11.90 11.39 -36.15
CA THR A 21 13.34 11.74 -36.16
C THR A 21 13.90 11.49 -34.76
N ARG A 22 15.07 10.83 -34.71
CA ARG A 22 15.84 10.66 -33.48
C ARG A 22 16.38 12.03 -33.09
N ASP A 23 15.80 12.65 -32.09
CA ASP A 23 16.52 13.65 -31.29
C ASP A 23 16.21 13.44 -29.81
N ASN A 24 17.30 13.47 -29.07
CA ASN A 24 17.49 12.89 -27.76
C ASN A 24 17.35 14.00 -26.72
N GLN A 25 16.14 14.29 -26.25
CA GLN A 25 15.90 15.11 -25.05
C GLN A 25 14.66 14.61 -24.30
N SER A 26 14.83 13.57 -23.49
CA SER A 26 13.97 13.37 -22.33
C SER A 26 14.35 14.42 -21.30
N GLU A 27 13.60 15.52 -21.22
CA GLU A 27 13.69 16.37 -20.03
C GLU A 27 13.20 15.54 -18.84
N ASP A 28 14.14 15.15 -17.99
CA ASP A 28 13.85 14.33 -16.82
C ASP A 28 12.85 15.07 -15.93
N PHE A 29 11.67 14.49 -15.71
CA PHE A 29 10.66 15.02 -14.78
C PHE A 29 11.24 15.42 -13.40
N HIS A 30 12.35 14.76 -13.01
CA HIS A 30 13.09 15.01 -11.78
C HIS A 30 14.03 16.22 -11.79
N SER A 31 14.29 16.86 -12.94
CA SER A 31 15.10 18.08 -13.02
C SER A 31 14.31 19.37 -12.79
N LEU A 32 12.98 19.30 -12.77
CA LEU A 32 12.09 20.44 -12.55
C LEU A 32 12.00 20.83 -11.07
N SER A 33 11.71 22.12 -10.82
CA SER A 33 11.41 22.58 -9.46
C SER A 33 10.10 21.95 -8.96
N LYS A 34 9.93 21.88 -7.64
CA LYS A 34 8.71 21.30 -7.03
C LYS A 34 7.43 22.02 -7.46
N GLU A 35 7.51 23.34 -7.65
CA GLU A 35 6.37 24.15 -8.07
C GLU A 35 5.98 23.84 -9.52
N GLU A 36 6.96 23.65 -10.41
CA GLU A 36 6.70 23.24 -11.80
C GLU A 36 6.17 21.81 -11.89
N GLN A 37 6.67 20.89 -11.05
CA GLN A 37 6.15 19.53 -10.95
C GLN A 37 4.68 19.51 -10.48
N ASP A 38 4.35 20.33 -9.48
CA ASP A 38 2.98 20.42 -8.96
C ASP A 38 2.02 21.03 -9.99
N VAL A 39 2.45 22.05 -10.74
CA VAL A 39 1.66 22.64 -11.83
C VAL A 39 1.46 21.66 -12.98
N LEU A 40 2.49 20.88 -13.34
CA LEU A 40 2.37 19.81 -14.33
C LEU A 40 1.41 18.71 -13.87
N LEU A 41 1.50 18.29 -12.60
CA LEU A 41 0.58 17.30 -12.04
C LEU A 41 -0.86 17.79 -12.03
N ASP A 42 -1.08 19.07 -11.68
CA ASP A 42 -2.41 19.67 -11.64
C ASP A 42 -3.00 19.81 -13.05
N HIS A 43 -2.18 20.20 -14.03
CA HIS A 43 -2.59 20.28 -15.43
C HIS A 43 -2.97 18.89 -15.98
N VAL A 44 -2.12 17.89 -15.74
CA VAL A 44 -2.38 16.50 -16.13
C VAL A 44 -3.64 15.95 -15.43
N ALA A 45 -3.83 16.23 -14.14
CA ALA A 45 -5.03 15.84 -13.41
C ALA A 45 -6.30 16.53 -13.94
N SER A 46 -6.20 17.80 -14.33
CA SER A 46 -7.32 18.55 -14.91
C SER A 46 -7.72 18.00 -16.28
N GLU A 47 -6.76 17.60 -17.12
CA GLU A 47 -7.05 16.94 -18.40
C GLU A 47 -7.65 15.54 -18.20
N PHE A 48 -7.21 14.79 -17.18
CA PHE A 48 -7.82 13.51 -16.82
C PHE A 48 -9.24 13.61 -16.29
N ALA A 49 -9.58 14.69 -15.59
CA ALA A 49 -10.95 14.93 -15.15
C ALA A 49 -11.90 15.22 -16.33
N ASN A 50 -11.36 15.71 -17.46
CA ASN A 50 -12.13 16.13 -18.62
C ASN A 50 -12.35 15.01 -19.67
N ASP A 51 -11.50 13.98 -19.73
CA ASP A 51 -11.68 12.83 -20.64
C ASP A 51 -11.52 11.46 -19.94
N PRO A 52 -12.64 10.83 -19.54
CA PRO A 52 -12.64 9.48 -18.96
C PRO A 52 -12.03 8.41 -19.87
N GLN A 53 -12.11 8.57 -21.20
CA GLN A 53 -11.53 7.61 -22.14
C GLN A 53 -10.00 7.71 -22.20
N ALA A 54 -9.42 8.87 -21.86
CA ALA A 54 -7.97 9.03 -21.78
C ALA A 54 -7.38 8.19 -20.63
N MET A 55 -8.07 8.11 -19.50
CA MET A 55 -7.67 7.25 -18.36
C MET A 55 -7.74 5.77 -18.74
N GLU A 56 -8.79 5.35 -19.45
CA GLU A 56 -8.93 3.96 -19.91
C GLU A 56 -7.84 3.59 -20.92
N ARG A 57 -7.51 4.48 -21.87
CA ARG A 57 -6.41 4.29 -22.82
C ARG A 57 -5.04 4.21 -22.14
N LEU A 58 -4.80 5.04 -21.12
CA LEU A 58 -3.56 4.96 -20.34
C LEU A 58 -3.50 3.68 -19.50
N ALA A 59 -4.58 3.30 -18.83
CA ALA A 59 -4.64 2.04 -18.09
C ALA A 59 -4.39 0.84 -19.03
N ALA A 60 -5.00 0.85 -20.22
CA ALA A 60 -4.77 -0.16 -21.24
C ALA A 60 -3.31 -0.16 -21.73
N LYS A 61 -2.68 1.01 -21.90
CA LYS A 61 -1.28 1.13 -22.30
C LYS A 61 -0.31 0.67 -21.21
N PHE A 62 -0.57 1.01 -19.95
CA PHE A 62 0.18 0.48 -18.80
C PHE A 62 0.04 -1.04 -18.67
N LEU A 63 -1.15 -1.59 -18.93
CA LEU A 63 -1.38 -3.04 -18.97
C LEU A 63 -0.64 -3.73 -20.13
N GLN A 64 -0.47 -3.03 -21.27
CA GLN A 64 0.32 -3.51 -22.41
C GLN A 64 1.83 -3.44 -22.15
N GLU A 65 2.30 -2.52 -21.31
CA GLU A 65 3.72 -2.37 -20.92
C GLU A 65 4.16 -3.35 -19.83
N VAL A 66 3.23 -4.12 -19.21
CA VAL A 66 3.60 -5.13 -18.22
C VAL A 66 4.31 -6.29 -18.90
N THR A 67 5.62 -6.37 -18.70
CA THR A 67 6.46 -7.46 -19.20
C THR A 67 6.43 -8.66 -18.24
N PRO A 68 6.73 -9.89 -18.71
CA PRO A 68 6.90 -11.04 -17.83
C PRO A 68 7.97 -10.83 -16.75
N ASN A 69 8.93 -9.93 -17.00
CA ASN A 69 9.98 -9.59 -16.04
C ASN A 69 9.45 -8.74 -14.88
N ASP A 70 8.21 -8.28 -14.92
CA ASP A 70 7.62 -7.49 -13.86
C ASP A 70 6.94 -8.34 -12.77
N PHE A 71 6.91 -9.67 -12.95
CA PHE A 71 6.37 -10.62 -11.97
C PHE A 71 7.46 -11.54 -11.43
N ASN A 72 7.38 -11.85 -10.14
CA ASN A 72 8.09 -12.96 -9.54
C ASN A 72 7.19 -14.18 -9.56
N THR A 73 7.70 -15.29 -10.09
CA THR A 73 7.01 -16.58 -9.99
C THR A 73 7.48 -17.27 -8.72
N VAL A 74 6.58 -17.42 -7.75
CA VAL A 74 6.88 -18.02 -6.43
C VAL A 74 6.12 -19.34 -6.32
N ALA A 75 6.83 -20.41 -5.99
CA ALA A 75 6.23 -21.68 -5.67
C ALA A 75 5.67 -21.62 -4.24
N VAL A 76 4.36 -21.83 -4.08
CA VAL A 76 3.68 -21.72 -2.79
C VAL A 76 2.99 -23.03 -2.48
N GLN A 77 3.28 -23.56 -1.29
CA GLN A 77 2.54 -24.66 -0.67
C GLN A 77 1.65 -24.05 0.42
N PRO A 78 0.33 -23.89 0.17
CA PRO A 78 -0.57 -23.34 1.18
C PRO A 78 -0.69 -24.28 2.38
N GLN A 79 -0.78 -23.68 3.57
CA GLN A 79 -1.09 -24.37 4.82
C GLN A 79 -2.62 -24.44 5.00
N PRO A 80 -3.19 -25.62 5.34
CA PRO A 80 -4.60 -25.77 5.63
C PRO A 80 -5.05 -24.89 6.80
N GLY A 81 -6.27 -24.36 6.71
CA GLY A 81 -6.86 -23.51 7.73
C GLY A 81 -8.23 -24.02 8.16
N PHE A 82 -9.29 -23.51 7.53
CA PHE A 82 -10.67 -23.94 7.78
C PHE A 82 -11.47 -24.07 6.49
N VAL A 83 -12.62 -24.75 6.57
CA VAL A 83 -13.47 -25.02 5.39
C VAL A 83 -14.81 -24.30 5.49
N CYS A 84 -15.24 -23.70 4.38
CA CYS A 84 -16.62 -23.28 4.17
C CYS A 84 -17.30 -24.32 3.25
N LYS A 85 -18.49 -24.79 3.64
CA LYS A 85 -19.31 -25.69 2.83
C LYS A 85 -20.62 -25.00 2.49
N THR A 86 -20.85 -24.82 1.20
CA THR A 86 -22.07 -24.27 0.61
C THR A 86 -22.57 -25.15 -0.55
N LYS A 87 -23.54 -24.67 -1.32
CA LYS A 87 -24.13 -25.33 -2.47
C LYS A 87 -24.38 -24.32 -3.59
N VAL A 88 -24.34 -24.79 -4.83
CA VAL A 88 -24.78 -24.02 -6.00
C VAL A 88 -26.29 -23.84 -5.92
N GLU A 89 -26.77 -22.60 -5.97
CA GLU A 89 -28.21 -22.30 -6.11
C GLU A 89 -28.60 -22.24 -7.58
N GLN A 90 -27.85 -21.47 -8.36
CA GLN A 90 -28.09 -21.30 -9.78
C GLN A 90 -26.76 -21.37 -10.53
N SER A 91 -26.82 -21.83 -11.78
CA SER A 91 -25.64 -21.93 -12.63
C SER A 91 -25.92 -21.19 -13.92
N LYS A 92 -25.13 -20.14 -14.20
CA LYS A 92 -25.30 -19.29 -15.39
C LYS A 92 -24.87 -20.04 -16.64
N THR A 93 -23.84 -20.87 -16.49
CA THR A 93 -23.41 -21.86 -17.48
C THR A 93 -23.96 -23.22 -17.05
N LYS A 94 -24.46 -24.09 -17.95
CA LYS A 94 -24.97 -25.44 -17.58
C LYS A 94 -23.87 -26.41 -17.07
N LYS A 95 -22.73 -25.88 -16.62
CA LYS A 95 -21.54 -26.59 -16.13
C LYS A 95 -21.82 -27.30 -14.81
N HIS A 96 -22.49 -26.64 -13.87
CA HIS A 96 -22.80 -27.17 -12.55
C HIS A 96 -24.31 -27.26 -12.33
N LYS A 97 -24.76 -28.30 -11.63
CA LYS A 97 -26.20 -28.46 -11.32
C LYS A 97 -26.53 -27.71 -10.04
N ALA A 98 -27.73 -27.13 -9.97
CA ALA A 98 -28.27 -26.63 -8.71
C ALA A 98 -28.25 -27.75 -7.64
N GLY A 99 -27.87 -27.39 -6.41
CA GLY A 99 -27.68 -28.31 -5.29
C GLY A 99 -26.30 -28.99 -5.25
N THR A 100 -25.42 -28.77 -6.23
CA THR A 100 -24.04 -29.28 -6.18
C THR A 100 -23.32 -28.70 -4.95
N LYS A 101 -22.71 -29.57 -4.14
CA LYS A 101 -21.98 -29.15 -2.93
C LYS A 101 -20.67 -28.47 -3.33
N VAL A 102 -20.35 -27.38 -2.66
CA VAL A 102 -19.11 -26.62 -2.86
C VAL A 102 -18.39 -26.53 -1.52
N TYR A 103 -17.13 -26.97 -1.50
CA TYR A 103 -16.22 -26.82 -0.38
C TYR A 103 -15.14 -25.82 -0.75
N ILE A 104 -15.00 -24.78 0.03
CA ILE A 104 -13.98 -23.76 -0.13
C ILE A 104 -13.00 -23.92 1.04
N ASN A 105 -11.80 -24.37 0.74
CA ASN A 105 -10.72 -24.48 1.71
C ASN A 105 -10.08 -23.09 1.85
N ILE A 106 -10.24 -22.46 3.01
CA ILE A 106 -9.49 -21.26 3.37
C ILE A 106 -8.13 -21.70 3.91
N CYS A 107 -7.10 -21.43 3.12
CA CYS A 107 -5.72 -21.78 3.41
C CYS A 107 -4.85 -20.51 3.44
N HIS A 108 -3.62 -20.62 3.91
CA HIS A 108 -2.75 -19.47 4.05
C HIS A 108 -1.30 -19.73 3.69
N ALA A 109 -0.59 -18.67 3.28
CA ALA A 109 0.84 -18.71 3.04
C ALA A 109 1.46 -17.31 3.16
N ASP A 110 2.66 -17.21 3.71
CA ASP A 110 3.38 -15.94 3.86
C ASP A 110 3.83 -15.32 2.53
N ALA A 111 3.90 -16.12 1.48
CA ALA A 111 4.22 -15.66 0.12
C ALA A 111 3.09 -14.83 -0.51
N ILE A 112 1.85 -14.93 -0.04
CA ILE A 112 0.75 -14.10 -0.54
C ILE A 112 0.97 -12.65 -0.07
N PRO A 113 0.77 -11.63 -0.92
CA PRO A 113 0.90 -10.24 -0.49
C PRO A 113 0.01 -9.93 0.73
N LYS A 114 0.59 -9.25 1.71
CA LYS A 114 -0.15 -8.78 2.89
C LYS A 114 -1.21 -7.74 2.49
N PRO A 115 -2.37 -7.72 3.15
CA PRO A 115 -3.30 -6.60 2.99
C PRO A 115 -2.63 -5.28 3.40
N PRO A 116 -3.10 -4.13 2.89
CA PRO A 116 -2.59 -2.83 3.30
C PRO A 116 -2.79 -2.62 4.80
N VAL A 117 -1.84 -1.94 5.44
CA VAL A 117 -1.99 -1.54 6.85
C VAL A 117 -3.16 -0.56 6.93
N ALA A 118 -4.16 -0.93 7.73
CA ALA A 118 -5.37 -0.14 7.93
C ALA A 118 -5.72 -0.10 9.42
N ASN A 119 -6.39 0.97 9.84
CA ASN A 119 -6.92 1.07 11.19
C ASN A 119 -8.20 0.21 11.31
N GLU A 120 -8.63 -0.02 12.56
CA GLU A 120 -9.79 -0.90 12.81
C GLU A 120 -11.07 -0.36 12.17
N ASN A 121 -11.29 0.96 12.17
CA ASN A 121 -12.45 1.58 11.53
C ASN A 121 -12.51 1.31 10.03
N GLU A 122 -11.38 1.30 9.34
CA GLU A 122 -11.31 1.04 7.91
C GLU A 122 -11.53 -0.44 7.59
N ILE A 123 -11.06 -1.32 8.47
CA ILE A 123 -11.36 -2.76 8.37
C ILE A 123 -12.86 -2.98 8.58
N GLN A 124 -13.46 -2.38 9.60
CA GLN A 124 -14.91 -2.42 9.87
C GLN A 124 -15.74 -1.96 8.66
N LYS A 125 -15.31 -0.92 7.93
CA LYS A 125 -15.98 -0.54 6.68
C LYS A 125 -15.95 -1.66 5.64
N ALA A 126 -14.81 -2.35 5.49
CA ALA A 126 -14.69 -3.47 4.55
C ALA A 126 -15.58 -4.65 4.96
N LEU A 127 -15.67 -4.97 6.25
CA LEU A 127 -16.57 -6.02 6.76
C LEU A 127 -18.04 -5.71 6.45
N ASN A 128 -18.43 -4.43 6.51
CA ASN A 128 -19.79 -3.98 6.20
C ASN A 128 -20.04 -3.73 4.71
N ALA A 129 -19.15 -4.22 3.82
CA ALA A 129 -19.23 -4.03 2.37
C ALA A 129 -19.41 -2.55 1.93
N ASN A 130 -18.82 -1.61 2.69
CA ASN A 130 -18.93 -0.19 2.37
C ASN A 130 -18.14 0.11 1.08
N PRO A 131 -18.75 0.76 0.06
CA PRO A 131 -18.07 1.05 -1.21
C PRO A 131 -16.86 1.98 -1.05
N ALA A 132 -16.80 2.77 0.03
CA ALA A 132 -15.67 3.63 0.36
C ALA A 132 -14.53 2.91 1.11
N ALA A 133 -14.64 1.59 1.34
CA ALA A 133 -13.60 0.81 2.00
C ALA A 133 -12.38 0.62 1.09
N THR A 134 -11.22 1.02 1.59
CA THR A 134 -9.91 0.92 0.94
C THR A 134 -9.15 -0.34 1.37
N TYR A 135 -9.54 -0.97 2.49
CA TYR A 135 -8.94 -2.22 2.95
C TYR A 135 -9.45 -3.40 2.11
N ARG A 136 -8.51 -4.19 1.56
CA ARG A 136 -8.78 -5.39 0.77
C ARG A 136 -7.79 -6.48 1.13
N VAL A 137 -8.26 -7.70 1.28
CA VAL A 137 -7.40 -8.88 1.50
C VAL A 137 -7.10 -9.54 0.15
N PRO A 138 -5.82 -9.60 -0.27
CA PRO A 138 -5.45 -10.37 -1.46
C PRO A 138 -5.78 -11.86 -1.27
N LEU A 139 -6.46 -12.43 -2.25
CA LEU A 139 -6.86 -13.83 -2.26
C LEU A 139 -6.40 -14.47 -3.57
N SER A 140 -5.74 -15.61 -3.47
CA SER A 140 -5.38 -16.45 -4.62
C SER A 140 -6.27 -17.68 -4.64
N MET A 141 -7.06 -17.85 -5.70
CA MET A 141 -7.89 -19.03 -5.88
C MET A 141 -7.14 -20.14 -6.61
N GLY A 142 -7.26 -21.37 -6.10
CA GLY A 142 -6.70 -22.56 -6.74
C GLY A 142 -7.55 -23.06 -7.90
N GLN A 143 -7.05 -24.06 -8.61
CA GLN A 143 -7.84 -24.75 -9.63
C GLN A 143 -8.99 -25.52 -8.98
N THR A 144 -10.15 -25.51 -9.63
CA THR A 144 -11.33 -26.27 -9.21
C THR A 144 -11.08 -27.77 -9.28
N ARG A 145 -11.20 -28.45 -8.14
CA ARG A 145 -11.08 -29.90 -7.99
C ARG A 145 -12.47 -30.51 -7.80
N HIS A 146 -12.63 -31.76 -8.23
CA HIS A 146 -13.89 -32.50 -8.09
C HIS A 146 -13.66 -33.76 -7.26
N GLU A 147 -14.45 -33.97 -6.21
CA GLU A 147 -14.42 -35.16 -5.36
C GLU A 147 -15.85 -35.49 -4.93
N ASP A 148 -16.29 -36.74 -5.06
CA ASP A 148 -17.62 -37.20 -4.63
C ASP A 148 -18.80 -36.32 -5.09
N ASN A 149 -18.80 -35.91 -6.38
CA ASN A 149 -19.79 -34.97 -6.95
C ASN A 149 -19.85 -33.61 -6.23
N SER A 150 -18.77 -33.20 -5.58
CA SER A 150 -18.62 -31.91 -4.93
C SER A 150 -17.48 -31.13 -5.57
N LEU A 151 -17.66 -29.81 -5.65
CA LEU A 151 -16.62 -28.88 -6.07
C LEU A 151 -15.75 -28.54 -4.87
N ILE A 152 -14.44 -28.53 -5.07
CA ILE A 152 -13.47 -28.15 -4.05
C ILE A 152 -12.57 -27.07 -4.62
N MET A 153 -12.45 -25.95 -3.92
CA MET A 153 -11.61 -24.83 -4.32
C MET A 153 -10.76 -24.36 -3.14
N ASP A 154 -9.52 -23.98 -3.42
CA ASP A 154 -8.53 -23.65 -2.41
C ASP A 154 -8.25 -22.13 -2.44
N ALA A 155 -8.88 -21.37 -1.54
CA ALA A 155 -8.70 -19.93 -1.40
C ALA A 155 -7.53 -19.65 -0.45
N CYS A 156 -6.42 -19.13 -0.98
CA CYS A 156 -5.21 -18.86 -0.21
C CYS A 156 -5.04 -17.36 0.05
N ILE A 157 -4.92 -17.00 1.33
CA ILE A 157 -4.65 -15.63 1.80
C ILE A 157 -3.31 -15.56 2.51
N HIS A 158 -2.85 -14.37 2.87
CA HIS A 158 -1.67 -14.23 3.72
C HIS A 158 -1.95 -14.77 5.15
N THR A 159 -0.92 -15.28 5.83
CA THR A 159 -1.06 -15.86 7.19
C THR A 159 -1.57 -14.85 8.23
N GLN A 160 -1.16 -13.58 8.15
CA GLN A 160 -1.60 -12.54 9.08
C GLN A 160 -3.13 -12.33 9.13
N PRO A 161 -3.85 -12.07 8.02
CA PRO A 161 -5.32 -11.99 8.05
C PRO A 161 -5.97 -13.34 8.41
N TYR A 162 -5.35 -14.48 8.07
CA TYR A 162 -5.82 -15.79 8.54
C TYR A 162 -5.82 -15.90 10.07
N LEU A 163 -4.72 -15.54 10.73
CA LEU A 163 -4.61 -15.55 12.20
C LEU A 163 -5.59 -14.60 12.89
N ARG A 164 -6.06 -13.56 12.19
CA ARG A 164 -7.15 -12.71 12.66
C ARG A 164 -8.49 -13.42 12.53
N ALA A 165 -8.78 -14.05 11.39
CA ALA A 165 -10.00 -14.83 11.17
C ALA A 165 -10.17 -16.00 12.16
N GLU A 166 -9.10 -16.52 12.74
CA GLU A 166 -9.21 -17.54 13.81
C GLU A 166 -9.76 -16.98 15.13
N ARG A 167 -9.59 -15.68 15.39
CA ARG A 167 -9.95 -15.04 16.67
C ARG A 167 -11.15 -14.10 16.58
N ASP A 168 -11.46 -13.63 15.38
CA ASP A 168 -12.51 -12.65 15.08
C ASP A 168 -13.50 -13.28 14.09
N LEU A 169 -14.70 -13.62 14.59
CA LEU A 169 -15.73 -14.28 13.79
C LEU A 169 -16.22 -13.38 12.66
N ASP A 170 -16.39 -12.08 12.90
CA ASP A 170 -16.87 -11.15 11.88
C ASP A 170 -15.84 -11.04 10.74
N PHE A 171 -14.55 -10.98 11.09
CA PHE A 171 -13.48 -11.02 10.10
C PHE A 171 -13.42 -12.36 9.36
N ARG A 172 -13.70 -13.48 10.04
CA ARG A 172 -13.79 -14.80 9.41
C ARG A 172 -14.92 -14.86 8.38
N LEU A 173 -16.10 -14.33 8.73
CA LEU A 173 -17.24 -14.25 7.83
C LEU A 173 -16.92 -13.39 6.60
N TYR A 174 -16.21 -12.27 6.78
CA TYR A 174 -15.71 -11.45 5.67
C TYR A 174 -14.78 -12.22 4.73
N ILE A 175 -13.83 -13.01 5.25
CA ILE A 175 -12.95 -13.84 4.40
C ILE A 175 -13.75 -14.92 3.65
N ILE A 176 -14.76 -15.51 4.29
CA ILE A 176 -15.63 -16.50 3.65
C ILE A 176 -16.43 -15.85 2.52
N GLU A 177 -17.02 -14.68 2.76
CA GLU A 177 -17.78 -13.95 1.74
C GLU A 177 -16.91 -13.63 0.53
N LEU A 178 -15.71 -13.09 0.74
CA LEU A 178 -14.74 -12.83 -0.33
C LEU A 178 -14.41 -14.10 -1.13
N ALA A 179 -14.24 -15.23 -0.44
CA ALA A 179 -13.95 -16.49 -1.11
C ALA A 179 -15.15 -17.01 -1.91
N ILE A 180 -16.38 -16.85 -1.40
CA ILE A 180 -17.62 -17.21 -2.11
C ILE A 180 -17.76 -16.37 -3.37
N GLU A 181 -17.64 -15.04 -3.27
CA GLU A 181 -17.71 -14.12 -4.42
C GLU A 181 -16.72 -14.51 -5.52
N PHE A 182 -15.47 -14.83 -5.14
CA PHE A 182 -14.45 -15.28 -6.10
C PHE A 182 -14.83 -16.59 -6.79
N VAL A 183 -15.44 -17.54 -6.08
CA VAL A 183 -15.90 -18.81 -6.69
C VAL A 183 -17.06 -18.55 -7.65
N GLU A 184 -18.00 -17.69 -7.27
CA GLU A 184 -19.14 -17.31 -8.12
C GLU A 184 -18.67 -16.72 -9.45
N GLU A 185 -17.69 -15.81 -9.40
CA GLU A 185 -17.07 -15.23 -10.58
C GLU A 185 -16.34 -16.28 -11.43
N MET A 186 -15.45 -17.08 -10.81
CA MET A 186 -14.63 -18.05 -11.53
C MET A 186 -15.42 -19.18 -12.19
N GLU A 187 -16.45 -19.69 -11.51
CA GLU A 187 -17.26 -20.79 -12.01
C GLU A 187 -18.55 -20.32 -12.70
N SER A 188 -18.82 -19.01 -12.70
CA SER A 188 -20.05 -18.42 -13.24
C SER A 188 -21.32 -19.08 -12.66
N VAL A 189 -21.34 -19.21 -11.34
CA VAL A 189 -22.43 -19.79 -10.54
C VAL A 189 -22.88 -18.78 -9.49
N ASP A 190 -24.06 -18.99 -8.93
CA ASP A 190 -24.52 -18.31 -7.72
C ASP A 190 -24.55 -19.34 -6.59
N LEU A 191 -23.88 -19.03 -5.48
CA LEU A 191 -23.72 -19.89 -4.32
C LEU A 191 -24.61 -19.45 -3.17
N SER A 192 -25.11 -20.42 -2.41
CA SER A 192 -25.93 -20.14 -1.24
C SER A 192 -25.14 -19.41 -0.16
N ARG A 193 -25.72 -18.38 0.43
CA ARG A 193 -25.19 -17.73 1.65
C ARG A 193 -25.55 -18.48 2.93
N GLU A 194 -26.39 -19.51 2.83
CA GLU A 194 -26.58 -20.50 3.89
C GLU A 194 -25.46 -21.54 3.87
N PHE A 195 -24.30 -21.18 4.42
CA PHE A 195 -23.13 -22.06 4.51
C PHE A 195 -22.93 -22.65 5.91
N THR A 196 -22.12 -23.71 5.96
CA THR A 196 -21.66 -24.33 7.21
C THR A 196 -20.14 -24.33 7.27
N MET A 197 -19.58 -24.37 8.48
CA MET A 197 -18.14 -24.51 8.70
C MET A 197 -17.85 -25.87 9.33
N PRO A 198 -17.56 -26.92 8.54
CA PRO A 198 -17.20 -28.22 9.08
C PRO A 198 -15.96 -28.10 9.97
N ASN A 199 -15.87 -28.93 11.01
CA ASN A 199 -14.68 -29.04 11.84
C ASN A 199 -13.57 -29.82 11.10
N LEU A 200 -13.07 -29.23 10.03
CA LEU A 200 -12.07 -29.78 9.13
C LEU A 200 -11.14 -28.64 8.69
N GLN A 201 -9.84 -28.90 8.62
CA GLN A 201 -8.88 -27.89 8.18
C GLN A 201 -8.80 -27.75 6.65
N SER A 202 -9.04 -28.84 5.91
CA SER A 202 -9.15 -28.83 4.45
C SER A 202 -9.87 -30.08 3.94
N LYS A 203 -10.67 -29.92 2.88
CA LYS A 203 -11.25 -31.02 2.11
C LYS A 203 -10.25 -31.48 1.05
N GLY A 204 -9.66 -32.65 1.30
CA GLY A 204 -8.59 -33.22 0.48
C GLY A 204 -7.25 -32.50 0.64
N LYS A 205 -6.22 -32.98 -0.07
CA LYS A 205 -4.87 -32.39 -0.03
C LYS A 205 -4.81 -31.13 -0.89
N ILE A 206 -4.31 -30.02 -0.30
CA ILE A 206 -4.10 -28.76 -1.02
C ILE A 206 -2.82 -28.86 -1.87
N PRO A 207 -2.90 -28.73 -3.20
CA PRO A 207 -1.73 -28.84 -4.07
C PRO A 207 -0.81 -27.61 -3.97
N GLN A 208 0.47 -27.82 -4.22
CA GLN A 208 1.41 -26.73 -4.46
C GLN A 208 1.04 -26.01 -5.75
N ARG A 209 1.22 -24.69 -5.79
CA ARG A 209 0.96 -23.87 -6.99
C ARG A 209 2.01 -22.80 -7.19
N MET A 210 2.18 -22.40 -8.45
CA MET A 210 3.04 -21.28 -8.83
C MET A 210 2.20 -20.01 -8.87
N LEU A 211 2.59 -19.00 -8.08
CA LEU A 211 1.95 -17.70 -8.07
C LEU A 211 2.80 -16.71 -8.87
N ARG A 212 2.17 -15.95 -9.77
CA ARG A 212 2.78 -14.78 -10.39
C ARG A 212 2.45 -13.57 -9.53
N LEU A 213 3.40 -13.15 -8.72
CA LEU A 213 3.26 -12.00 -7.84
C LEU A 213 3.90 -10.79 -8.51
N PRO A 214 3.24 -9.62 -8.54
CA PRO A 214 3.85 -8.41 -9.06
C PRO A 214 5.11 -8.10 -8.25
N LYS A 215 6.21 -7.78 -8.95
CA LYS A 215 7.41 -7.26 -8.29
C LYS A 215 7.05 -5.98 -7.56
N PRO A 216 7.70 -5.69 -6.41
CA PRO A 216 7.44 -4.46 -5.66
C PRO A 216 7.62 -3.22 -6.54
N ASP A 217 8.45 -3.26 -7.59
CA ASP A 217 8.66 -2.15 -8.51
C ASP A 217 7.40 -1.77 -9.33
N LEU A 218 6.57 -2.74 -9.76
CA LEU A 218 5.29 -2.48 -10.43
C LEU A 218 4.30 -1.72 -9.54
N ILE A 219 4.21 -2.14 -8.28
CA ILE A 219 3.30 -1.51 -7.31
C ILE A 219 3.89 -0.18 -6.83
N SER A 220 5.22 -0.07 -6.80
CA SER A 220 5.91 1.15 -6.41
C SER A 220 5.71 2.27 -7.41
N ASN A 221 5.47 2.01 -8.70
CA ASN A 221 5.33 3.10 -9.66
C ASN A 221 3.97 3.83 -9.57
N VAL A 222 2.93 3.19 -9.01
CA VAL A 222 1.66 3.88 -8.66
C VAL A 222 1.66 4.37 -7.20
N LYS A 223 2.41 3.70 -6.31
CA LYS A 223 2.58 4.14 -4.90
C LYS A 223 3.75 5.09 -4.66
N LYS A 224 4.55 5.48 -5.67
CA LYS A 224 5.62 6.48 -5.53
C LYS A 224 5.11 7.92 -5.52
N HIS A 225 3.79 8.13 -5.39
CA HIS A 225 3.22 9.36 -4.78
C HIS A 225 2.62 9.13 -3.39
N LYS A 226 2.93 8.00 -2.74
CA LYS A 226 3.13 8.01 -1.30
C LYS A 226 4.62 7.94 -1.11
N ASN A 227 5.21 9.11 -0.86
CA ASN A 227 6.52 9.25 -0.25
C ASN A 227 6.87 7.95 0.48
N THR A 228 7.79 7.16 -0.07
CA THR A 228 8.71 6.39 0.75
C THR A 228 9.45 7.41 1.58
N LYS A 229 8.78 7.92 2.61
CA LYS A 229 9.45 8.31 3.81
C LYS A 229 10.14 7.02 4.26
N LYS A 230 11.42 6.91 3.90
CA LYS A 230 12.44 6.64 4.92
C LYS A 230 11.91 7.26 6.20
N GLU A 231 11.87 6.53 7.31
CA GLU A 231 11.43 7.04 8.61
C GLU A 231 12.28 8.25 9.00
N ASP A 232 11.94 9.37 8.37
CA ASP A 232 12.46 10.65 8.62
C ASP A 232 11.47 11.24 9.60
N ILE A 233 11.76 10.97 10.87
CA ILE A 233 11.34 11.81 11.99
C ILE A 233 11.27 13.24 11.45
N LYS A 234 10.06 13.77 11.27
CA LYS A 234 9.84 15.14 10.82
C LYS A 234 10.18 16.04 11.99
N GLN A 235 11.47 16.23 12.25
CA GLN A 235 11.91 17.17 13.26
C GLN A 235 11.58 18.59 12.80
N SER A 236 10.93 19.37 13.64
CA SER A 236 10.85 20.82 13.44
C SER A 236 11.97 21.46 14.23
N ILE A 237 12.81 22.22 13.52
CA ILE A 237 13.91 22.98 14.12
C ILE A 237 13.51 24.44 14.04
N SER A 238 13.42 25.10 15.19
CA SER A 238 13.11 26.52 15.31
C SER A 238 14.14 27.22 16.19
N ILE A 239 14.35 28.51 15.96
CA ILE A 239 15.30 29.33 16.72
C ILE A 239 14.51 30.35 17.53
N ASP A 240 14.59 30.28 18.84
CA ASP A 240 14.06 31.30 19.73
C ASP A 240 15.06 32.45 19.87
N LYS A 241 14.82 33.54 19.13
CA LYS A 241 15.66 34.74 19.13
C LYS A 241 15.67 35.50 20.46
N LYS A 242 14.72 35.24 21.38
CA LYS A 242 14.64 35.94 22.67
C LYS A 242 15.53 35.31 23.73
N LYS A 243 15.74 34.00 23.66
CA LYS A 243 16.58 33.22 24.59
C LYS A 243 17.90 32.78 23.98
N ASP A 244 18.10 32.99 22.68
CA ASP A 244 19.24 32.47 21.91
C ASP A 244 19.34 30.94 21.97
N HIS A 245 18.18 30.27 21.91
CA HIS A 245 18.05 28.83 21.96
C HIS A 245 17.61 28.26 20.61
N LEU A 246 18.11 27.07 20.29
CA LEU A 246 17.64 26.20 19.24
C LEU A 246 16.65 25.19 19.86
N ILE A 247 15.42 25.20 19.36
CA ILE A 247 14.36 24.29 19.80
C ILE A 247 14.15 23.24 18.71
N ILE A 248 14.33 21.98 19.06
CA ILE A 248 14.18 20.83 18.18
C ILE A 248 13.03 19.99 18.72
N VAL A 249 11.95 19.86 17.94
CA VAL A 249 10.81 19.01 18.30
C VAL A 249 10.80 17.79 17.38
N ILE A 250 10.88 16.62 17.98
CA ILE A 250 10.81 15.32 17.32
C ILE A 250 9.43 14.71 17.65
N PRO A 251 8.48 14.74 16.71
CA PRO A 251 7.16 14.12 16.89
C PRO A 251 7.20 12.60 16.65
N ASP A 252 6.14 11.91 17.09
CA ASP A 252 5.87 10.50 16.83
C ASP A 252 6.98 9.53 17.29
N MET A 253 7.49 9.69 18.51
CA MET A 253 8.54 8.81 19.03
C MET A 253 8.07 7.33 19.13
N PRO A 254 8.86 6.36 18.61
CA PRO A 254 8.46 4.95 18.48
C PRO A 254 8.18 4.19 19.78
N SER A 255 8.78 4.61 20.90
CA SER A 255 8.71 3.91 22.19
C SER A 255 8.39 4.89 23.31
N VAL A 256 7.50 4.48 24.21
CA VAL A 256 7.01 5.28 25.34
C VAL A 256 7.98 5.28 26.54
N ASN A 257 9.02 4.45 26.50
CA ASN A 257 10.01 4.37 27.58
C ASN A 257 11.19 5.31 27.29
N PRO A 258 11.44 6.36 28.11
CA PRO A 258 12.56 7.28 27.89
C PRO A 258 13.93 6.61 27.97
N SER A 259 14.06 5.57 28.81
CA SER A 259 15.32 4.85 29.05
C SER A 259 15.75 3.97 27.88
N SER A 260 14.90 3.76 26.87
CA SER A 260 15.26 2.97 25.68
C SER A 260 16.00 3.80 24.62
N TRP A 261 16.18 5.11 24.84
CA TRP A 261 16.74 6.05 23.88
C TRP A 261 18.07 6.62 24.36
N THR A 262 18.98 6.83 23.41
CA THR A 262 20.24 7.54 23.58
C THR A 262 20.22 8.80 22.74
N LEU A 263 20.60 9.92 23.34
CA LEU A 263 20.75 11.21 22.70
C LEU A 263 22.19 11.70 22.93
N ASP A 264 22.91 11.91 21.83
CA ASP A 264 24.25 12.50 21.83
C ASP A 264 24.20 13.84 21.07
N ILE A 265 24.90 14.85 21.58
CA ILE A 265 24.82 16.22 21.09
C ILE A 265 26.23 16.72 20.84
N GLU A 266 26.52 17.05 19.58
CA GLU A 266 27.74 17.68 19.13
C GLU A 266 27.47 19.13 18.70
N PRO A 267 28.50 19.99 18.54
CA PRO A 267 28.30 21.38 18.17
C PRO A 267 27.51 21.57 16.87
N SER A 268 27.69 20.71 15.86
CA SER A 268 27.05 20.86 14.54
C SER A 268 26.01 19.78 14.20
N GLN A 269 25.83 18.78 15.08
CA GLN A 269 24.94 17.66 14.82
C GLN A 269 24.50 17.00 16.13
N MET A 270 23.38 16.28 16.11
CA MET A 270 22.95 15.42 17.21
C MET A 270 22.68 14.02 16.68
N VAL A 271 22.89 13.01 17.52
CA VAL A 271 22.61 11.62 17.20
C VAL A 271 21.57 11.09 18.17
N ILE A 272 20.49 10.53 17.65
CA ILE A 272 19.42 9.92 18.44
C ILE A 272 19.21 8.48 18.00
N GLY A 273 19.05 7.56 18.94
CA GLY A 273 18.80 6.15 18.64
C GLY A 273 18.12 5.42 19.78
N GLY A 274 17.45 4.31 19.45
CA GLY A 274 16.71 3.48 20.39
C GLY A 274 17.31 2.07 20.50
N THR A 275 16.97 1.35 21.56
CA THR A 275 17.41 -0.04 21.76
C THR A 275 16.85 -0.92 20.63
N GLY A 276 17.70 -1.32 19.69
CA GLY A 276 17.33 -2.11 18.52
C GLY A 276 16.97 -1.32 17.26
N SER A 277 17.17 0.02 17.24
CA SER A 277 16.99 0.85 16.05
C SER A 277 18.30 1.48 15.57
N THR A 278 18.35 1.86 14.28
CA THR A 278 19.50 2.52 13.67
C THR A 278 19.69 3.92 14.27
N LEU A 279 20.92 4.26 14.68
CA LEU A 279 21.28 5.61 15.10
C LEU A 279 20.99 6.62 13.98
N LYS A 280 20.35 7.73 14.30
CA LYS A 280 20.01 8.78 13.35
C LYS A 280 20.75 10.07 13.68
N THR A 281 21.51 10.57 12.71
CA THR A 281 22.24 11.84 12.82
C THR A 281 21.42 12.98 12.22
N ILE A 282 21.26 14.07 12.97
CA ILE A 282 20.54 15.28 12.61
C ILE A 282 21.54 16.44 12.59
N LYS A 283 21.72 17.08 11.43
CA LYS A 283 22.58 18.26 11.32
C LYS A 283 21.89 19.49 11.89
N LEU A 284 22.60 20.25 12.69
CA LEU A 284 22.09 21.48 13.30
C LEU A 284 22.38 22.69 12.40
N PRO A 285 21.46 23.65 12.28
CA PRO A 285 21.63 24.82 11.42
C PRO A 285 22.63 25.85 11.98
N LYS A 286 23.01 25.73 13.25
CA LYS A 286 23.95 26.60 13.96
C LYS A 286 24.72 25.79 15.00
N GLU A 287 25.92 26.27 15.34
CA GLU A 287 26.73 25.67 16.40
C GLU A 287 26.07 25.85 17.78
N ILE A 288 26.13 24.80 18.59
CA ILE A 288 25.60 24.73 19.96
C ILE A 288 26.75 24.77 20.97
N ASP A 289 26.53 25.48 22.07
CA ASP A 289 27.38 25.33 23.27
C ASP A 289 26.93 24.09 24.05
N VAL A 290 27.54 22.95 23.73
CA VAL A 290 27.17 21.63 24.28
C VAL A 290 27.31 21.58 25.82
N GLN A 291 28.21 22.38 26.40
CA GLN A 291 28.48 22.38 27.84
C GLN A 291 27.61 23.37 28.63
N HIS A 292 26.71 24.10 27.95
CA HIS A 292 25.84 25.06 28.61
C HIS A 292 24.84 24.36 29.53
N ARG A 293 24.68 24.87 30.76
CA ARG A 293 23.82 24.26 31.80
C ARG A 293 22.33 24.32 31.50
N ASP A 294 21.93 25.22 30.63
CA ASP A 294 20.53 25.44 30.23
C ASP A 294 20.08 24.55 29.07
N ASN A 295 20.97 23.68 28.56
CA ASN A 295 20.59 22.66 27.58
C ASN A 295 19.66 21.63 28.22
N GLU A 296 18.49 21.38 27.63
CA GLU A 296 17.48 20.49 28.19
C GLU A 296 16.82 19.61 27.12
N ALA A 297 16.49 18.36 27.47
CA ALA A 297 15.69 17.47 26.65
C ALA A 297 14.51 16.91 27.46
N LYS A 298 13.28 17.12 26.98
CA LYS A 298 12.02 16.74 27.63
C LYS A 298 11.18 15.85 26.71
N PHE A 299 10.72 14.71 27.23
CA PHE A 299 9.80 13.82 26.52
C PHE A 299 8.36 13.95 27.04
N TYR A 300 7.44 14.34 26.17
CA TYR A 300 6.02 14.49 26.47
C TYR A 300 5.26 13.20 26.14
N LYS A 301 5.00 12.37 27.17
CA LYS A 301 4.36 11.05 27.01
C LYS A 301 2.98 11.08 26.33
N LYS A 302 2.20 12.14 26.53
CA LYS A 302 0.84 12.27 25.96
C LYS A 302 0.85 12.55 24.47
N SER A 303 1.73 13.43 24.00
CA SER A 303 1.89 13.78 22.58
C SER A 303 2.95 12.94 21.85
N LYS A 304 3.73 12.14 22.59
CA LYS A 304 4.89 11.37 22.09
C LYS A 304 5.96 12.24 21.42
N GLU A 305 6.14 13.45 21.92
CA GLU A 305 7.11 14.42 21.40
C GLU A 305 8.35 14.48 22.28
N LEU A 306 9.53 14.45 21.67
CA LEU A 306 10.78 14.81 22.31
C LEU A 306 11.13 16.26 21.93
N VAL A 307 11.21 17.13 22.93
CA VAL A 307 11.58 18.54 22.77
C VAL A 307 12.96 18.75 23.35
N ILE A 308 13.87 19.29 22.55
CA ILE A 308 15.26 19.56 22.93
C ILE A 308 15.49 21.06 22.77
N GLU A 309 15.91 21.72 23.85
CA GLU A 309 16.25 23.13 23.90
C GLU A 309 17.77 23.24 24.10
N LEU A 310 18.47 23.86 23.14
CA LEU A 310 19.93 23.95 23.11
C LEU A 310 20.38 25.40 22.97
N VAL A 311 21.39 25.81 23.74
CA VAL A 311 21.93 27.18 23.68
C VAL A 311 22.86 27.34 22.48
N LEU A 312 22.64 28.39 21.69
CA LEU A 312 23.48 28.69 20.54
C LEU A 312 24.90 29.12 20.98
N ALA A 313 25.92 28.64 20.29
CA ALA A 313 27.29 29.08 20.53
C ALA A 313 27.45 30.57 20.16
N PRO A 314 28.22 31.35 20.94
CA PRO A 314 28.46 32.75 20.64
C PRO A 314 29.13 32.88 19.27
N ARG A 315 28.61 33.78 18.43
CA ARG A 315 29.21 34.07 17.11
C ARG A 315 30.67 34.48 17.29
N ARG A 316 31.62 33.68 16.78
CA ARG A 316 33.00 34.12 16.60
C ARG A 316 32.99 35.30 15.62
N GLN A 317 33.10 36.51 16.15
CA GLN A 317 33.48 37.67 15.37
C GLN A 317 34.93 37.45 14.96
N PHE A 318 35.15 37.04 13.70
CA PHE A 318 36.48 37.09 13.12
C PHE A 318 36.84 38.58 12.97
N LEU A 319 37.81 39.02 13.77
CA LEU A 319 38.65 40.19 13.51
C LEU A 319 39.60 39.87 12.35
#